data_AF-A0A519R4I3-F1
#
_entry.id   AF-A0A519R4I3-F1
#
_cell.length_a   1.000
_cell.length_b   1.000
_cell.length_c   1.000
_cell.angle_alpha   90.00
_cell.angle_beta   90.00
_cell.angle_gamma   90.00
#
_symmetry.space_group_name_H-M   'P 1'
#
loop_
_entity.id
_entity.type
_entity.pdbx_description
1 polymer ?
#
loop_
_entity_poly.entity_id
_entity_poly.type
_entity_poly.pdbx_seq_one_letter_code
_entity_poly.pdbx_strand_id
1 'polypeptide(L)'
;MTKHKVLSEYSRLQKLEYQALRNRSGKVYVVDLTHKEGCNKTRVQYLGVAHTKKGKSYKILTSFFVFSASSTCHGTSRIKIFDMKNRYIGEYNVGMPEALPDALKDNKLLYLQNSDDCNLRKTRSVELHNGLPKRFFIACSKNGGDEYVFSSED
;
A
#
# COMPACT_ATOMS: atom_id res chain seq x y z
N MET A 1 26.58 0.64 6.08
CA MET A 1 25.88 -0.13 5.02
C MET A 1 25.69 0.80 3.81
N THR A 2 25.99 0.35 2.59
CA THR A 2 26.10 1.24 1.42
C THR A 2 24.74 1.52 0.76
N LYS A 3 24.52 2.77 0.32
CA LYS A 3 23.35 3.23 -0.46
C LYS A 3 22.98 2.28 -1.61
N HIS A 4 23.99 1.63 -2.19
CA HIS A 4 23.85 0.64 -3.27
C HIS A 4 22.99 -0.58 -2.92
N LYS A 5 23.02 -1.08 -1.67
CA LYS A 5 22.22 -2.25 -1.25
C LYS A 5 20.73 -1.90 -1.13
N VAL A 6 20.41 -0.73 -0.58
CA VAL A 6 19.01 -0.26 -0.49
C VAL A 6 18.44 -0.01 -1.90
N LEU A 7 19.25 0.54 -2.80
CA LEU A 7 18.86 0.72 -4.21
C LEU A 7 18.55 -0.62 -4.90
N SER A 8 19.27 -1.70 -4.57
CA SER A 8 18.99 -3.03 -5.13
C SER A 8 17.73 -3.67 -4.53
N GLU A 9 17.46 -3.48 -3.23
CA GLU A 9 16.21 -3.91 -2.58
C GLU A 9 15.00 -3.18 -3.17
N TYR A 10 15.11 -1.86 -3.36
CA TYR A 10 14.07 -1.05 -3.98
C TYR A 10 13.80 -1.46 -5.44
N SER A 11 14.85 -1.71 -6.22
CA SER A 11 14.70 -2.20 -7.59
C SER A 11 14.00 -3.57 -7.65
N ARG A 12 14.25 -4.45 -6.66
CA ARG A 12 13.56 -5.73 -6.54
C ARG A 12 12.09 -5.56 -6.14
N LEU A 13 11.80 -4.62 -5.24
CA LEU A 13 10.42 -4.25 -4.89
C LEU A 13 9.65 -3.80 -6.12
N GLN A 14 10.21 -2.87 -6.93
CA GLN A 14 9.54 -2.38 -8.13
C GLN A 14 9.21 -3.53 -9.10
N LYS A 15 10.15 -4.46 -9.32
CA LYS A 15 9.90 -5.65 -10.14
C LYS A 15 8.75 -6.50 -9.59
N LEU A 16 8.69 -6.68 -8.27
CA LEU A 16 7.60 -7.41 -7.60
C LEU A 16 6.25 -6.70 -7.74
N GLU A 17 6.22 -5.38 -7.59
CA GLU A 17 5.02 -4.55 -7.79
C GLU A 17 4.50 -4.67 -9.23
N TYR A 18 5.38 -4.54 -10.23
CA TYR A 18 5.01 -4.75 -11.64
C TYR A 18 4.52 -6.16 -11.92
N GLN A 19 5.11 -7.18 -11.30
CA GLN A 19 4.63 -8.56 -11.40
C GLN A 19 3.22 -8.71 -10.81
N ALA A 20 2.95 -8.09 -9.65
CA ALA A 20 1.64 -8.12 -9.01
C ALA A 20 0.57 -7.44 -9.90
N LEU A 21 0.86 -6.28 -10.49
CA LEU A 21 -0.05 -5.53 -11.37
C LEU A 21 -0.44 -6.27 -12.67
N ARG A 22 0.33 -7.28 -13.07
CA ARG A 22 0.08 -8.13 -14.24
C ARG A 22 -0.69 -9.41 -13.90
N ASN A 23 -0.94 -9.68 -12.63
CA ASN A 23 -1.63 -10.87 -12.16
C ASN A 23 -3.06 -10.57 -11.72
N ARG A 24 -3.79 -11.64 -11.37
CA ARG A 24 -5.13 -11.53 -10.78
C ARG A 24 -5.09 -10.75 -9.46
N SER A 25 -6.06 -9.86 -9.26
CA SER A 25 -6.23 -9.15 -7.99
C SER A 25 -6.45 -10.11 -6.82
N GLY A 26 -6.09 -9.67 -5.61
CA GLY A 26 -6.23 -10.41 -4.36
C GLY A 26 -5.04 -11.31 -4.04
N LYS A 27 -4.19 -11.68 -5.01
CA LYS A 27 -2.97 -12.46 -4.74
C LYS A 27 -1.95 -11.64 -3.96
N VAL A 28 -1.49 -12.19 -2.83
CA VAL A 28 -0.44 -11.60 -1.99
C VAL A 28 0.91 -12.24 -2.31
N TYR A 29 1.91 -11.41 -2.57
CA TYR A 29 3.30 -11.81 -2.72
C TYR A 29 4.05 -11.51 -1.43
N VAL A 30 4.75 -12.50 -0.89
CA VAL A 30 5.55 -12.36 0.35
C VAL A 30 6.99 -12.76 0.06
N VAL A 31 7.93 -11.83 0.24
CA VAL A 31 9.35 -12.03 -0.13
C VAL A 31 10.26 -11.43 0.93
N ASP A 32 11.30 -12.15 1.33
CA ASP A 32 12.41 -11.56 2.07
C ASP A 32 13.37 -10.87 1.09
N LEU A 33 13.30 -9.53 1.03
CA LEU A 33 14.20 -8.75 0.20
C LEU A 33 15.54 -8.47 0.91
N THR A 34 15.54 -8.49 2.25
CA THR A 34 16.70 -8.15 3.09
C THR A 34 17.69 -9.31 3.24
N HIS A 35 17.17 -10.55 3.14
CA HIS A 35 17.89 -11.79 3.45
C HIS A 35 18.52 -11.77 4.83
N LYS A 36 17.82 -11.17 5.80
CA LYS A 36 18.32 -10.93 7.14
C LYS A 36 17.37 -11.51 8.16
N GLU A 37 17.93 -12.32 9.05
CA GLU A 37 17.19 -12.92 10.15
C GLU A 37 16.59 -11.86 11.08
N GLY A 38 15.39 -12.15 11.59
CA GLY A 38 14.64 -11.25 12.48
C GLY A 38 13.92 -10.10 11.75
N CYS A 39 14.11 -9.93 10.45
CA CYS A 39 13.39 -8.92 9.68
C CYS A 39 12.05 -9.42 9.17
N ASN A 40 11.06 -8.53 9.18
CA ASN A 40 9.78 -8.79 8.53
C ASN A 40 9.96 -9.02 7.02
N LYS A 41 9.00 -9.69 6.40
CA LYS A 41 9.00 -9.91 4.95
C LYS A 41 8.24 -8.80 4.24
N THR A 42 8.74 -8.41 3.07
CA THR A 42 8.02 -7.52 2.16
C THR A 42 6.73 -8.20 1.69
N ARG A 43 5.63 -7.44 1.67
CA ARG A 43 4.32 -7.90 1.18
C ARG A 43 3.77 -6.96 0.12
N VAL A 44 3.35 -7.51 -1.01
CA VAL A 44 2.76 -6.75 -2.11
C VAL A 44 1.47 -7.42 -2.55
N GLN A 45 0.39 -6.65 -2.71
CA GLN A 45 -0.89 -7.16 -3.16
C GLN A 45 -1.55 -6.19 -4.14
N TYR A 46 -1.93 -6.68 -5.31
CA TYR A 46 -2.75 -5.93 -6.24
C TYR A 46 -4.23 -6.08 -5.85
N LEU A 47 -4.90 -4.98 -5.52
CA LEU A 47 -6.29 -5.01 -5.03
C LEU A 47 -7.32 -5.00 -6.16
N GLY A 48 -7.00 -4.41 -7.31
CA GLY A 48 -7.90 -4.33 -8.46
C GLY A 48 -7.93 -2.96 -9.13
N VAL A 49 -8.99 -2.69 -9.87
CA VAL A 49 -9.20 -1.43 -10.60
C VAL A 49 -10.31 -0.64 -9.94
N ALA A 50 -10.04 0.63 -9.63
CA ALA A 50 -11.04 1.62 -9.23
C ALA A 50 -11.45 2.45 -10.45
N HIS A 51 -12.75 2.62 -10.67
CA HIS A 51 -13.36 3.38 -11.73
C HIS A 51 -14.04 4.64 -11.17
N THR A 52 -13.61 5.79 -11.67
CA THR A 52 -14.14 7.09 -11.24
C THR A 52 -15.25 7.56 -12.16
N LYS A 53 -16.19 8.38 -11.64
CA LYS A 53 -17.27 9.02 -12.42
C LYS A 53 -16.76 9.84 -13.62
N LYS A 54 -15.50 10.32 -13.57
CA LYS A 54 -14.88 11.12 -14.63
C LYS A 54 -14.22 10.27 -15.74
N GLY A 55 -14.52 8.97 -15.79
CA GLY A 55 -13.98 8.04 -16.80
C GLY A 55 -12.53 7.62 -16.57
N LYS A 56 -11.85 8.14 -15.54
CA LYS A 56 -10.49 7.68 -15.17
C LYS A 56 -10.58 6.37 -14.40
N SER A 57 -9.65 5.46 -14.68
CA SER A 57 -9.49 4.19 -13.98
C SER A 57 -8.08 4.07 -13.42
N TYR A 58 -7.96 3.53 -12.21
CA TYR A 58 -6.70 3.38 -11.49
C TYR A 58 -6.53 1.96 -10.99
N LYS A 59 -5.33 1.41 -11.13
CA LYS A 59 -4.92 0.17 -10.48
C LYS A 59 -4.43 0.49 -9.07
N ILE A 60 -4.95 -0.24 -8.09
CA ILE A 60 -4.62 -0.04 -6.69
C ILE A 60 -3.79 -1.21 -6.18
N LEU A 61 -2.64 -0.91 -5.57
CA LEU A 61 -1.72 -1.89 -5.01
C LEU A 61 -1.35 -1.49 -3.58
N THR A 62 -1.27 -2.46 -2.67
CA THR A 62 -0.69 -2.26 -1.34
C THR A 62 0.73 -2.82 -1.31
N SER A 63 1.63 -2.09 -0.67
CA SER A 63 3.06 -2.39 -0.61
C SER A 63 3.58 -2.14 0.79
N PHE A 64 3.86 -3.20 1.53
CA PHE A 64 4.67 -3.16 2.74
C PHE A 64 6.09 -3.55 2.37
N PHE A 65 6.96 -2.55 2.22
CA PHE A 65 8.36 -2.73 1.85
C PHE A 65 9.24 -2.80 3.08
N VAL A 66 9.94 -3.92 3.23
CA VAL A 66 10.97 -4.09 4.25
C VAL A 66 12.35 -4.00 3.59
N PHE A 67 13.19 -3.13 4.12
CA PHE A 67 14.54 -2.89 3.64
C PHE A 67 15.54 -2.85 4.78
N SER A 68 16.79 -3.16 4.44
CA SER A 68 17.89 -3.10 5.40
C SER A 68 18.30 -1.63 5.58
N ALA A 69 18.58 -1.18 6.81
CA ALA A 69 19.35 0.04 7.02
C ALA A 69 20.38 -0.21 8.13
N SER A 70 21.66 -0.18 7.79
CA SER A 70 22.74 -0.50 8.72
C SER A 70 22.55 -1.88 9.38
N SER A 71 22.47 -1.93 10.71
CA SER A 71 22.28 -3.15 11.49
C SER A 71 20.81 -3.43 11.82
N THR A 72 19.85 -2.67 11.29
CA THR A 72 18.41 -2.83 11.53
C THR A 72 17.65 -3.03 10.21
N CYS A 73 16.36 -3.34 10.32
CA CYS A 73 15.43 -3.36 9.20
C CYS A 73 14.33 -2.34 9.44
N HIS A 74 13.88 -1.71 8.36
CA HIS A 74 12.82 -0.72 8.39
C HIS A 74 11.68 -1.16 7.48
N GLY A 75 10.48 -0.70 7.80
CA GLY A 75 9.27 -0.95 7.04
C GLY A 75 8.65 0.35 6.56
N THR A 76 8.10 0.35 5.35
CA THR A 76 7.21 1.42 4.87
C THR A 76 5.98 0.78 4.23
N SER A 77 4.81 1.35 4.49
CA SER A 77 3.54 0.84 3.99
C SER A 77 2.86 1.88 3.12
N ARG A 78 2.57 1.51 1.88
CA ARG A 78 2.01 2.41 0.87
C ARG A 78 0.81 1.81 0.16
N ILE A 79 -0.22 2.62 -0.03
CA ILE A 79 -1.27 2.37 -1.03
C ILE A 79 -0.81 3.08 -2.31
N LYS A 80 -0.29 2.31 -3.26
CA LYS A 80 0.23 2.81 -4.53
C LYS A 80 -0.84 2.81 -5.61
N ILE A 81 -0.85 3.90 -6.36
CA ILE A 81 -1.80 4.15 -7.44
C ILE A 81 -1.06 4.13 -8.77
N PHE A 82 -1.59 3.35 -9.70
CA PHE A 82 -1.08 3.25 -11.06
C PHE A 82 -2.21 3.54 -12.05
N ASP A 83 -1.85 4.00 -13.25
CA ASP A 83 -2.79 4.02 -14.35
C ASP A 83 -2.99 2.63 -14.98
N MET A 84 -3.84 2.56 -16.00
CA MET A 84 -4.12 1.31 -16.71
C MET A 84 -2.92 0.78 -17.52
N LYS A 85 -1.91 1.61 -17.79
CA LYS A 85 -0.65 1.24 -18.43
C LYS A 85 0.43 0.83 -17.41
N ASN A 86 0.08 0.68 -16.14
CA ASN A 86 0.98 0.42 -15.01
C ASN A 86 2.00 1.55 -14.75
N ARG A 87 1.75 2.78 -15.21
CA ARG A 87 2.57 3.93 -14.82
C ARG A 87 2.16 4.37 -13.43
N TYR A 88 3.15 4.55 -12.55
CA TYR A 88 2.92 5.05 -11.21
C TYR A 88 2.37 6.49 -11.26
N ILE A 89 1.39 6.79 -10.42
CA ILE A 89 0.69 8.09 -10.37
C ILE A 89 0.90 8.79 -9.04
N GLY A 90 1.04 8.02 -7.96
CA GLY A 90 1.17 8.53 -6.61
C GLY A 90 0.79 7.49 -5.57
N GLU A 91 0.82 7.90 -4.30
CA GLU A 91 0.58 6.98 -3.19
C GLU A 91 0.00 7.68 -1.96
N TYR A 92 -0.48 6.85 -1.03
CA TYR A 92 -0.71 7.22 0.36
C TYR A 92 0.28 6.45 1.23
N ASN A 93 1.12 7.15 2.00
CA ASN A 93 1.95 6.52 3.02
C ASN A 93 1.11 6.33 4.29
N VAL A 94 0.95 5.08 4.73
CA VAL A 94 0.09 4.73 5.85
C VAL A 94 0.87 4.29 7.10
N GLY A 95 2.20 4.37 7.06
CA GLY A 95 3.06 3.96 8.17
C GLY A 95 3.12 2.44 8.34
N MET A 96 2.23 1.90 9.18
CA MET A 96 2.21 0.49 9.58
C MET A 96 1.49 -0.41 8.55
N PRO A 97 1.92 -1.67 8.36
CA PRO A 97 1.29 -2.56 7.37
C PRO A 97 -0.17 -2.88 7.69
N GLU A 98 -0.56 -2.85 8.96
CA GLU A 98 -1.94 -3.04 9.44
C GLU A 98 -2.87 -1.90 9.02
N ALA A 99 -2.32 -0.75 8.61
CA ALA A 99 -3.08 0.38 8.08
C ALA A 99 -3.28 0.33 6.55
N LEU A 100 -2.85 -0.75 5.90
CA LEU A 100 -3.17 -1.02 4.50
C LEU A 100 -4.60 -1.58 4.38
N PRO A 101 -5.37 -1.22 3.34
CA PRO A 101 -6.66 -1.84 3.07
C PRO A 101 -6.48 -3.29 2.61
N ASP A 102 -7.44 -4.14 2.95
CA ASP A 102 -7.42 -5.57 2.65
C ASP A 102 -7.96 -5.88 1.25
N ALA A 103 -8.85 -5.03 0.74
CA ALA A 103 -9.54 -5.26 -0.52
C ALA A 103 -10.00 -3.96 -1.19
N LEU A 104 -10.26 -4.08 -2.49
CA LEU A 104 -11.02 -3.09 -3.27
C LEU A 104 -12.30 -3.76 -3.76
N LYS A 105 -13.46 -3.24 -3.35
CA LYS A 105 -14.77 -3.73 -3.80
C LYS A 105 -15.71 -2.53 -4.00
N ASP A 106 -16.47 -2.53 -5.09
CA ASP A 106 -17.46 -1.48 -5.38
C ASP A 106 -16.87 -0.05 -5.30
N ASN A 107 -15.66 0.13 -5.83
CA ASN A 107 -14.87 1.38 -5.76
C ASN A 107 -14.53 1.86 -4.34
N LYS A 108 -14.54 0.97 -3.36
CA LYS A 108 -14.19 1.25 -1.98
C LYS A 108 -12.99 0.44 -1.55
N LEU A 109 -11.99 1.11 -0.99
CA LEU A 109 -10.95 0.44 -0.21
C LEU A 109 -11.59 -0.02 1.08
N LEU A 110 -11.45 -1.31 1.41
CA LEU A 110 -12.08 -1.91 2.58
C LEU A 110 -11.03 -2.31 3.61
N TYR A 111 -11.31 -1.97 4.85
CA TYR A 111 -10.56 -2.39 6.02
C TYR A 111 -11.39 -3.43 6.77
N LEU A 112 -10.97 -4.68 6.69
CA LEU A 112 -11.71 -5.86 7.12
C LEU A 112 -11.23 -6.38 8.48
N GLN A 113 -10.03 -5.98 8.89
CA GLN A 113 -9.43 -6.36 10.16
C GLN A 113 -9.17 -5.16 11.06
N ASN A 114 -9.27 -5.41 12.37
CA ASN A 114 -8.67 -4.55 13.37
C ASN A 114 -7.21 -4.95 13.54
N SER A 115 -6.44 -4.08 14.16
CA SER A 115 -5.12 -4.39 14.68
C SER A 115 -5.08 -4.10 16.17
N ASP A 116 -4.04 -4.59 16.85
CA ASP A 116 -3.91 -4.42 18.31
C ASP A 116 -3.84 -2.93 18.71
N ASP A 117 -3.27 -2.10 17.85
CA ASP A 117 -3.20 -0.64 17.97
C ASP A 117 -4.49 0.07 17.51
N CYS A 118 -5.43 -0.64 16.86
CA CYS A 118 -6.55 -0.03 16.19
C CYS A 118 -7.84 -0.86 16.16
N ASN A 119 -8.71 -0.63 17.15
CA ASN A 119 -9.93 -1.43 17.35
C ASN A 119 -11.16 -0.94 16.57
N LEU A 120 -11.09 0.24 15.92
CA LEU A 120 -12.18 0.79 15.09
C LEU A 120 -11.90 0.79 13.58
N ARG A 121 -10.82 0.14 13.14
CA ARG A 121 -10.40 0.10 11.72
C ARG A 121 -11.31 -0.82 10.91
N LYS A 122 -11.75 -1.93 11.49
CA LYS A 122 -12.67 -2.87 10.87
C LYS A 122 -13.96 -2.16 10.48
N THR A 123 -14.46 -2.46 9.28
CA THR A 123 -15.65 -1.87 8.63
C THR A 123 -15.46 -0.45 8.07
N ARG A 124 -14.25 0.13 8.20
CA ARG A 124 -13.95 1.39 7.53
C ARG A 124 -13.77 1.18 6.04
N SER A 125 -14.16 2.20 5.28
CA SER A 125 -14.02 2.20 3.84
C SER A 125 -13.69 3.58 3.31
N VAL A 126 -12.90 3.63 2.24
CA VAL A 126 -12.59 4.88 1.52
C VAL A 126 -13.15 4.78 0.11
N GLU A 127 -14.03 5.71 -0.24
CA GLU A 127 -14.70 5.75 -1.54
C GLU A 127 -13.83 6.45 -2.60
N LEU A 128 -13.60 5.76 -3.71
CA LEU A 128 -12.79 6.25 -4.84
C LEU A 128 -13.64 6.66 -6.05
N HIS A 129 -14.97 6.52 -5.95
CA HIS A 129 -15.87 6.74 -7.08
C HIS A 129 -15.84 8.19 -7.61
N ASN A 130 -15.61 9.18 -6.75
CA ASN A 130 -15.50 10.60 -7.14
C ASN A 130 -14.07 11.01 -7.55
N GLY A 131 -13.11 10.09 -7.53
CA GLY A 131 -11.69 10.38 -7.74
C GLY A 131 -10.81 9.84 -6.60
N LEU A 132 -9.50 10.04 -6.73
CA LEU A 132 -8.56 9.80 -5.65
C LEU A 132 -8.73 10.92 -4.61
N PRO A 133 -9.09 10.63 -3.35
CA PRO A 133 -9.23 11.65 -2.33
C PRO A 133 -7.86 12.30 -2.05
N LYS A 134 -7.80 13.63 -1.98
CA LYS A 134 -6.54 14.33 -1.61
C LYS A 134 -6.05 13.91 -0.22
N ARG A 135 -6.98 13.59 0.67
CA ARG A 135 -6.73 13.03 1.99
C ARG A 135 -7.94 12.22 2.46
N PHE A 136 -7.74 11.28 3.36
CA PHE A 136 -8.82 10.59 4.06
C PHE A 136 -8.42 10.27 5.49
N PHE A 137 -9.41 10.11 6.37
CA PHE A 137 -9.22 9.81 7.78
C PHE A 137 -9.71 8.40 8.11
N ILE A 138 -8.89 7.62 8.81
CA ILE A 138 -9.27 6.31 9.34
C ILE A 138 -9.33 6.42 10.86
N ALA A 139 -10.54 6.41 11.40
CA ALA A 139 -10.75 6.40 12.85
C ALA A 139 -10.19 5.12 13.46
N CYS A 140 -9.44 5.28 14.54
CA CYS A 140 -8.75 4.21 15.24
C CYS A 140 -9.22 4.04 16.68
N SER A 141 -9.76 5.11 17.27
CA SER A 141 -10.45 5.13 18.55
C SER A 141 -11.63 6.11 18.48
N LYS A 142 -12.39 6.24 19.58
CA LYS A 142 -13.54 7.16 19.64
C LYS A 142 -13.15 8.62 19.36
N ASN A 143 -11.93 9.01 19.72
CA ASN A 143 -11.45 10.40 19.67
C ASN A 143 -10.18 10.57 18.82
N GLY A 144 -9.77 9.57 18.05
CA GLY A 144 -8.49 9.61 17.36
C GLY A 144 -8.38 8.63 16.20
N GLY A 145 -7.36 8.84 15.39
CA GLY A 145 -7.08 8.08 14.19
C GLY A 145 -6.06 8.80 13.34
N ASP A 146 -5.89 8.32 12.12
CA ASP A 146 -4.84 8.76 11.22
C ASP A 146 -5.44 9.44 9.99
N GLU A 147 -4.84 10.56 9.60
CA GLU A 147 -5.09 11.20 8.31
C GLU A 147 -3.99 10.81 7.34
N TYR A 148 -4.38 10.32 6.16
CA TYR A 148 -3.46 9.98 5.09
C TYR A 148 -3.66 10.93 3.92
N VAL A 149 -2.55 11.45 3.40
CA VAL A 149 -2.53 12.45 2.32
C VAL A 149 -1.99 11.81 1.05
N PHE A 150 -2.65 12.10 -0.07
CA PHE A 150 -2.20 11.67 -1.39
C PHE A 150 -0.97 12.46 -1.79
N SER A 151 0.09 11.76 -2.18
CA SER A 151 1.29 12.33 -2.78
C SER A 151 1.37 11.88 -4.23
N SER A 152 1.26 12.81 -5.18
CA SER A 152 1.62 12.55 -6.58
C SER A 152 3.14 12.54 -6.75
N GLU A 153 3.62 11.86 -7.79
CA GLU A 153 4.87 12.30 -8.42
C GLU A 153 4.52 13.54 -9.24
N ASP A 154 5.13 14.67 -8.89
CA ASP A 154 5.13 15.89 -9.71
C ASP A 154 6.03 15.71 -10.95
#